data_AF-A0A1Y2GWQ7-F1
#
_entry.id   AF-A0A1Y2GWQ7-F1
#
_cell.length_a   1.000
_cell.length_b   1.000
_cell.length_c   1.000
_cell.angle_alpha   90.00
_cell.angle_beta   90.00
_cell.angle_gamma   90.00
#
_symmetry.space_group_name_H-M   'P 1'
#
loop_
_entity.id
_entity.type
_entity.pdbx_description
1 polymer ?
#
loop_
_entity_poly.entity_id
_entity_poly.type
_entity_poly.pdbx_seq_one_letter_code
_entity_poly.pdbx_strand_id
1 'polypeptide(L)'
;MATYIRSLARAAARISKPSSLLISRQVPAAMVARKYHAFRPSEIAYKGKKHAILDEDDEELEAELQELEREKREMEALERGESLDKSENAEISGSDSVHFEELYNKILDHTTITTPHHELPRHTSLFHLTRSVSSLEQAQSLPPLVKQWRQRKLPISIFVTNKLIHAICKAGSPETAIELLGDRETYGLNPGQATMRRVIRSFIKDVDVAGQGSDEGLEKLDGAFKVMALIPYYNLAADDASVYANLVRGSLMYGGEEGLRRASVTMDEYLLIDGERETPLTRKRAAELVAAAERLNEAYKAKGDAVEKIKELEKHITQWKKGL
;
A
#
# COMPACT_ATOMS: atom_id res chain seq x y z
N MET A 1 1.57 -19.81 -35.62
CA MET A 1 1.54 -18.83 -34.51
C MET A 1 2.36 -17.56 -34.79
N ALA A 2 3.55 -17.63 -35.39
CA ALA A 2 4.40 -16.45 -35.67
C ALA A 2 3.80 -15.42 -36.66
N THR A 3 2.87 -15.83 -37.52
CA THR A 3 2.17 -14.95 -38.49
C THR A 3 1.05 -14.13 -37.85
N TYR A 4 0.42 -14.63 -36.78
CA TYR A 4 -0.67 -13.97 -36.06
C TYR A 4 -0.16 -12.84 -35.14
N ILE A 5 1.02 -13.02 -34.55
CA ILE A 5 1.69 -11.99 -33.73
C ILE A 5 2.16 -10.82 -34.61
N ARG A 6 2.62 -11.09 -35.85
CA ARG A 6 3.04 -10.03 -36.79
C ARG A 6 1.87 -9.22 -37.35
N SER A 7 0.65 -9.75 -37.42
CA SER A 7 -0.52 -8.98 -37.85
C SER A 7 -1.02 -8.03 -36.76
N LEU A 8 -0.95 -8.45 -35.48
CA LEU A 8 -1.32 -7.59 -34.34
C LEU A 8 -0.34 -6.42 -34.17
N ALA A 9 0.97 -6.64 -34.34
CA ALA A 9 1.97 -5.58 -34.28
C ALA A 9 1.81 -4.52 -35.39
N ARG A 10 1.36 -4.93 -36.59
CA ARG A 10 1.07 -3.99 -37.70
C ARG A 10 -0.25 -3.24 -37.54
N ALA A 11 -1.24 -3.82 -36.86
CA ALA A 11 -2.49 -3.14 -36.53
C ALA A 11 -2.26 -2.07 -35.46
N ALA A 12 -1.44 -2.35 -34.44
CA ALA A 12 -1.05 -1.38 -33.41
C ALA A 12 -0.26 -0.19 -33.99
N ALA A 13 0.62 -0.44 -34.97
CA ALA A 13 1.43 0.60 -35.60
C ALA A 13 0.64 1.55 -36.53
N ARG A 14 -0.58 1.20 -36.96
CA ARG A 14 -1.42 2.05 -37.84
C ARG A 14 -2.36 3.00 -37.10
N ILE A 15 -2.56 2.81 -35.80
CA ILE A 15 -3.39 3.71 -34.97
C ILE A 15 -2.53 4.85 -34.36
N SER A 16 -1.20 4.74 -34.42
CA SER A 16 -0.27 5.78 -34.01
C SER A 16 0.19 6.63 -35.19
N LYS A 17 -0.53 7.72 -35.47
CA LYS A 17 0.10 8.95 -35.95
C LYS A 17 -0.25 10.10 -35.00
N PRO A 18 0.70 11.00 -34.73
CA PRO A 18 0.66 11.87 -33.56
C PRO A 18 -0.22 13.09 -33.85
N SER A 19 -1.29 13.23 -33.08
CA SER A 19 -1.97 14.51 -32.93
C SER A 19 -1.06 15.42 -32.11
N SER A 20 -0.36 16.31 -32.80
CA SER A 20 0.44 17.38 -32.21
C SER A 20 -0.45 18.35 -31.42
N LEU A 21 -0.56 18.15 -30.11
CA LEU A 21 -0.99 19.19 -29.17
C LEU A 21 -0.12 19.12 -27.91
N LEU A 22 0.92 19.96 -27.94
CA LEU A 22 1.45 20.79 -26.84
C LEU A 22 1.41 20.21 -25.42
N ILE A 23 2.61 19.83 -24.95
CA ILE A 23 3.17 20.05 -23.61
C ILE A 23 2.13 20.39 -22.53
N SER A 24 1.63 19.35 -21.85
CA SER A 24 1.05 19.51 -20.51
C SER A 24 2.08 19.04 -19.50
N ARG A 25 2.73 19.99 -18.84
CA ARG A 25 3.56 19.82 -17.65
C ARG A 25 2.95 18.77 -16.70
N GLN A 26 3.79 17.94 -16.10
CA GLN A 26 3.45 17.27 -14.84
C GLN A 26 2.97 18.35 -13.88
N VAL A 27 1.69 18.27 -13.57
CA VAL A 27 1.05 19.06 -12.53
C VAL A 27 1.55 18.46 -11.21
N PRO A 28 2.28 19.20 -10.35
CA PRO A 28 2.74 18.69 -9.06
C PRO A 28 1.56 18.13 -8.26
N ALA A 29 1.77 17.11 -7.42
CA ALA A 29 0.71 16.51 -6.61
C ALA A 29 -0.11 17.57 -5.81
N ALA A 30 0.53 18.67 -5.40
CA ALA A 30 -0.11 19.83 -4.77
C ALA A 30 -1.17 20.54 -5.65
N MET A 31 -1.06 20.47 -6.98
CA MET A 31 -2.08 21.01 -7.90
C MET A 31 -3.19 20.01 -8.21
N VAL A 32 -2.98 18.69 -8.05
CA VAL A 32 -4.06 17.70 -8.13
C VAL A 32 -4.99 17.84 -6.93
N ALA A 33 -4.44 18.12 -5.73
CA ALA A 33 -5.21 18.52 -4.57
C ALA A 33 -6.02 19.82 -4.83
N ARG A 34 -5.40 20.85 -5.42
CA ARG A 34 -6.11 22.11 -5.76
C ARG A 34 -7.28 21.94 -6.73
N LYS A 35 -7.26 20.94 -7.62
CA LYS A 35 -8.37 20.71 -8.56
C LYS A 35 -9.65 20.21 -7.88
N TYR A 36 -9.54 19.55 -6.72
CA TYR A 36 -10.68 19.16 -5.90
C TYR A 36 -11.17 20.28 -4.96
N HIS A 37 -10.35 21.31 -4.69
CA HIS A 37 -10.71 22.45 -3.82
C HIS A 37 -11.31 23.66 -4.55
N ALA A 38 -11.42 23.64 -5.89
CA ALA A 38 -11.90 24.78 -6.69
C ALA A 38 -13.43 25.07 -6.57
N PHE A 39 -14.16 24.35 -5.73
CA PHE A 39 -15.60 24.53 -5.50
C PHE A 39 -15.98 25.06 -4.10
N ARG A 40 -15.05 25.67 -3.35
CA ARG A 40 -15.38 26.38 -2.10
C ARG A 40 -15.25 27.90 -2.25
N PRO A 41 -16.35 28.66 -2.19
CA PRO A 41 -16.30 30.12 -2.18
C PRO A 41 -16.03 30.64 -0.77
N SER A 42 -14.79 31.07 -0.48
CA SER A 42 -14.51 32.15 0.48
C SER A 42 -13.01 32.50 0.52
N GLU A 43 -12.56 33.30 -0.43
CA GLU A 43 -11.50 34.27 -0.11
C GLU A 43 -12.16 35.44 0.63
N ILE A 44 -12.18 35.38 1.96
CA ILE A 44 -12.35 36.58 2.78
C ILE A 44 -11.08 36.70 3.61
N ALA A 45 -10.30 37.72 3.24
CA ALA A 45 -9.09 38.12 3.94
C ALA A 45 -9.37 38.39 5.43
N TYR A 46 -8.65 37.71 6.31
CA TYR A 46 -8.50 38.15 7.70
C TYR A 46 -7.03 38.13 8.11
N LYS A 47 -6.42 39.32 8.09
CA LYS A 47 -5.19 39.62 8.82
C LYS A 47 -5.57 39.89 10.27
N GLY A 48 -5.09 39.06 11.21
CA GLY A 48 -4.90 39.49 12.60
C GLY A 48 -5.38 38.51 13.67
N LYS A 49 -4.48 38.32 14.65
CA LYS A 49 -4.61 37.64 15.96
C LYS A 49 -4.48 36.11 15.95
N LYS A 50 -3.25 35.70 16.33
CA LYS A 50 -2.86 34.36 16.79
C LYS A 50 -3.72 33.94 18.00
N HIS A 51 -4.12 32.67 18.00
CA HIS A 51 -5.01 31.96 18.92
C HIS A 51 -6.51 32.13 18.67
N ALA A 52 -7.03 31.43 17.65
CA ALA A 52 -8.43 31.03 17.56
C ALA A 52 -8.57 29.93 16.50
N ILE A 53 -9.09 28.77 16.94
CA ILE A 53 -9.75 27.72 16.14
C ILE A 53 -8.96 27.27 14.90
N LEU A 54 -8.15 26.22 15.05
CA LEU A 54 -7.83 25.39 13.88
C LEU A 54 -9.15 24.74 13.46
N ASP A 55 -9.55 24.91 12.20
CA ASP A 55 -10.70 24.18 11.68
C ASP A 55 -10.33 22.67 11.64
N GLU A 56 -11.27 21.75 11.79
CA GLU A 56 -10.99 20.29 11.77
C GLU A 56 -10.31 19.84 10.45
N ASP A 57 -10.45 20.61 9.37
CA ASP A 57 -9.74 20.45 8.10
C ASP A 57 -8.21 20.69 8.25
N ASP A 58 -7.79 21.58 9.18
CA ASP A 58 -6.39 21.81 9.53
C ASP A 58 -5.84 20.67 10.43
N GLU A 59 -6.67 20.07 11.29
CA GLU A 59 -6.29 18.90 12.08
C GLU A 59 -6.08 17.65 11.21
N GLU A 60 -6.93 17.43 10.19
CA GLU A 60 -6.72 16.36 9.21
C GLU A 60 -5.41 16.59 8.45
N LEU A 61 -5.16 17.81 7.97
CA LEU A 61 -3.93 18.16 7.27
C LEU A 61 -2.68 17.99 8.16
N GLU A 62 -2.76 18.39 9.42
CA GLU A 62 -1.67 18.19 10.38
C GLU A 62 -1.45 16.69 10.63
N ALA A 63 -2.51 15.89 10.74
CA ALA A 63 -2.41 14.43 10.85
C ALA A 63 -1.83 13.78 9.57
N GLU A 64 -2.15 14.29 8.38
CA GLU A 64 -1.51 13.87 7.12
C GLU A 64 -0.01 14.15 7.15
N LEU A 65 0.39 15.35 7.57
CA LEU A 65 1.79 15.77 7.66
C LEU A 65 2.56 14.96 8.70
N GLN A 66 2.00 14.77 9.89
CA GLN A 66 2.61 13.96 10.95
C GLN A 66 2.76 12.50 10.54
N GLU A 67 1.82 11.95 9.75
CA GLU A 67 1.96 10.59 9.22
C GLU A 67 3.02 10.53 8.14
N LEU A 68 3.11 11.49 7.22
CA LEU A 68 4.19 11.55 6.26
C LEU A 68 5.56 11.63 6.94
N GLU A 69 5.65 12.38 8.06
CA GLU A 69 6.83 12.40 8.90
C GLU A 69 7.07 11.07 9.63
N ARG A 70 6.03 10.39 10.12
CA ARG A 70 6.16 9.08 10.76
C ARG A 70 6.58 8.01 9.76
N GLU A 71 5.97 7.97 8.57
CA GLU A 71 6.40 7.10 7.49
C GLU A 71 7.85 7.41 7.10
N LYS A 72 8.24 8.69 7.08
CA LYS A 72 9.64 9.09 6.92
C LYS A 72 10.53 8.57 8.05
N ARG A 73 10.11 8.62 9.31
CA ARG A 73 10.87 8.08 10.46
C ARG A 73 10.92 6.56 10.48
N GLU A 74 9.83 5.87 10.16
CA GLU A 74 9.77 4.41 9.99
C GLU A 74 10.69 3.99 8.84
N MET A 75 10.74 4.78 7.75
CA MET A 75 11.74 4.62 6.69
C MET A 75 13.16 4.86 7.22
N GLU A 76 13.43 5.91 7.99
CA GLU A 76 14.74 6.19 8.60
C GLU A 76 15.17 5.12 9.65
N ALA A 77 14.23 4.45 10.30
CA ALA A 77 14.49 3.34 11.23
C ALA A 77 14.83 2.04 10.48
N LEU A 78 14.10 1.73 9.40
CA LEU A 78 14.46 0.65 8.48
C LEU A 78 15.84 0.90 7.84
N GLU A 79 16.19 2.16 7.54
CA GLU A 79 17.52 2.55 7.06
C GLU A 79 18.65 2.22 8.04
N ARG A 80 18.38 2.13 9.35
CA ARG A 80 19.36 1.74 10.39
C ARG A 80 19.44 0.24 10.63
N GLY A 81 18.69 -0.58 9.88
CA GLY A 81 18.59 -2.02 10.13
C GLY A 81 17.88 -2.35 11.45
N GLU A 82 17.13 -1.41 12.01
CA GLU A 82 16.33 -1.62 13.21
C GLU A 82 15.11 -2.47 12.83
N SER A 83 14.87 -3.58 13.54
CA SER A 83 13.60 -4.29 13.40
C SER A 83 12.48 -3.36 13.91
N LEU A 84 11.48 -3.13 13.06
CA LEU A 84 10.31 -2.31 13.39
C LEU A 84 9.39 -2.94 14.44
N ASP A 85 9.74 -4.11 15.01
CA ASP A 85 8.96 -4.71 16.10
C ASP A 85 9.13 -3.98 17.45
N LYS A 86 9.87 -2.86 17.49
CA LYS A 86 10.06 -2.04 18.70
C LYS A 86 9.19 -0.79 18.76
N SER A 87 7.97 -0.85 18.26
CA SER A 87 6.85 -0.19 18.92
C SER A 87 5.58 -0.70 18.26
N GLU A 88 4.74 -1.43 18.98
CA GLU A 88 3.28 -1.38 18.78
C GLU A 88 2.45 -2.25 19.73
N ASN A 89 3.02 -2.77 20.82
CA ASN A 89 2.21 -3.24 21.94
C ASN A 89 1.96 -2.06 22.90
N ALA A 90 1.09 -1.14 22.49
CA ALA A 90 0.34 -0.38 23.49
C ALA A 90 -0.67 -1.37 24.09
N GLU A 91 -0.56 -1.60 25.40
CA GLU A 91 -1.51 -2.43 26.13
C GLU A 91 -2.94 -1.95 25.84
N ILE A 92 -3.79 -2.90 25.44
CA ILE A 92 -5.21 -2.66 25.18
C ILE A 92 -5.83 -2.13 26.47
N SER A 93 -6.17 -0.85 26.50
CA SER A 93 -6.99 -0.33 27.58
C SER A 93 -8.44 -0.71 27.31
N GLY A 94 -9.19 -1.16 28.31
CA GLY A 94 -10.62 -1.44 28.16
C GLY A 94 -11.43 -0.20 27.71
N SER A 95 -10.86 1.00 27.82
CA SER A 95 -11.44 2.26 27.36
C SER A 95 -11.47 2.38 25.83
N ASP A 96 -10.48 1.82 25.12
CA ASP A 96 -10.36 1.97 23.66
C ASP A 96 -11.41 1.12 22.92
N SER A 97 -11.76 -0.04 23.47
CA SER A 97 -12.80 -0.91 22.89
C SER A 97 -14.19 -0.31 23.01
N VAL A 98 -14.52 0.32 24.14
CA VAL A 98 -15.82 0.98 24.32
C VAL A 98 -15.93 2.19 23.38
N HIS A 99 -14.84 2.95 23.26
CA HIS A 99 -14.80 4.09 22.35
C HIS A 99 -15.00 3.70 20.88
N PHE A 100 -14.42 2.57 20.43
CA PHE A 100 -14.64 2.04 19.10
C PHE A 100 -16.14 1.74 18.86
N GLU A 101 -16.78 0.97 19.75
CA GLU A 101 -18.17 0.56 19.59
C GLU A 101 -19.13 1.75 19.56
N GLU A 102 -18.90 2.76 20.40
CA GLU A 102 -19.70 3.99 20.40
C GLU A 102 -19.59 4.74 19.06
N LEU A 103 -18.37 4.92 18.55
CA LEU A 103 -18.14 5.57 17.26
C LEU A 103 -18.69 4.75 16.10
N TYR A 104 -18.48 3.44 16.12
CA TYR A 104 -18.93 2.51 15.09
C TYR A 104 -20.46 2.55 14.95
N ASN A 105 -21.18 2.35 16.05
CA ASN A 105 -22.64 2.37 16.06
C ASN A 105 -23.19 3.75 15.68
N LYS A 106 -22.56 4.84 16.18
CA LYS A 106 -22.96 6.20 15.78
C LYS A 106 -22.84 6.41 14.26
N ILE A 107 -21.77 5.95 13.63
CA ILE A 107 -21.62 6.07 12.18
C ILE A 107 -22.65 5.19 11.46
N LEU A 108 -22.91 3.95 11.92
CA LEU A 108 -23.94 3.08 11.32
C LEU A 108 -25.33 3.75 11.33
N ASP A 109 -25.74 4.27 12.49
CA ASP A 109 -27.05 4.91 12.67
C ASP A 109 -27.19 6.16 11.79
N HIS A 110 -26.12 6.97 11.73
CA HIS A 110 -26.12 8.21 10.96
C HIS A 110 -25.89 7.99 9.45
N THR A 111 -25.60 6.77 9.02
CA THR A 111 -25.43 6.42 7.59
C THR A 111 -26.55 5.54 7.05
N THR A 112 -27.65 5.37 7.77
CA THR A 112 -28.82 4.65 7.23
C THR A 112 -29.42 5.40 6.03
N ILE A 113 -30.10 4.67 5.14
CA ILE A 113 -30.72 5.27 3.95
C ILE A 113 -31.79 6.30 4.34
N THR A 114 -32.42 6.13 5.50
CA THR A 114 -33.45 7.01 6.05
C THR A 114 -32.90 8.29 6.68
N THR A 115 -31.61 8.35 7.04
CA THR A 115 -31.04 9.51 7.73
C THR A 115 -31.07 10.75 6.82
N PRO A 116 -31.58 11.91 7.29
CA PRO A 116 -31.51 13.18 6.57
C PRO A 116 -30.08 13.64 6.30
N HIS A 117 -29.86 14.42 5.23
CA HIS A 117 -28.51 14.88 4.86
C HIS A 117 -27.78 15.69 5.95
N HIS A 118 -28.51 16.45 6.77
CA HIS A 118 -27.93 17.29 7.82
C HIS A 118 -27.51 16.52 9.08
N GLU A 119 -27.92 15.25 9.20
CA GLU A 119 -27.56 14.36 10.31
C GLU A 119 -26.42 13.39 9.93
N LEU A 120 -26.00 13.40 8.66
CA LEU A 120 -24.89 12.56 8.18
C LEU A 120 -23.61 12.84 8.99
N PRO A 121 -22.79 11.80 9.24
CA PRO A 121 -21.56 11.97 9.98
C PRO A 121 -20.59 12.84 9.17
N ARG A 122 -19.76 13.60 9.89
CA ARG A 122 -18.66 14.36 9.28
C ARG A 122 -17.63 13.40 8.71
N HIS A 123 -16.89 13.83 7.68
CA HIS A 123 -15.89 12.98 7.03
C HIS A 123 -14.79 12.51 8.00
N THR A 124 -14.45 13.34 8.98
CA THR A 124 -13.50 13.05 10.07
C THR A 124 -13.94 11.89 10.98
N SER A 125 -15.23 11.57 11.04
CA SER A 125 -15.75 10.50 11.91
C SER A 125 -15.16 9.13 11.54
N LEU A 126 -15.02 8.86 10.24
CA LEU A 126 -14.39 7.62 9.78
C LEU A 126 -12.90 7.59 10.16
N PHE A 127 -12.20 8.73 10.07
CA PHE A 127 -10.80 8.85 10.51
C PHE A 127 -10.65 8.55 12.02
N HIS A 128 -11.49 9.13 12.87
CA HIS A 128 -11.45 8.86 14.31
C HIS A 128 -11.69 7.37 14.61
N LEU A 129 -12.64 6.74 13.92
CA LEU A 129 -12.86 5.30 14.05
C LEU A 129 -11.59 4.50 13.74
N THR A 130 -10.85 4.85 12.68
CA THR A 130 -9.60 4.13 12.33
C THR A 130 -8.56 4.16 13.44
N ARG A 131 -8.55 5.18 14.31
CA ARG A 131 -7.61 5.29 15.44
C ARG A 131 -7.99 4.39 16.62
N SER A 132 -9.26 4.01 16.72
CA SER A 132 -9.79 3.18 17.80
C SER A 132 -9.80 1.68 17.51
N VAL A 133 -9.49 1.27 16.27
CA VAL A 133 -9.39 -0.14 15.90
C VAL A 133 -8.19 -0.78 16.60
N SER A 134 -8.45 -1.81 17.41
CA SER A 134 -7.45 -2.47 18.24
C SER A 134 -7.51 -4.00 18.20
N SER A 135 -8.59 -4.59 17.69
CA SER A 135 -8.77 -6.04 17.63
C SER A 135 -9.10 -6.55 16.21
N LEU A 136 -8.83 -7.84 15.98
CA LEU A 136 -9.17 -8.54 14.74
C LEU A 136 -10.66 -8.44 14.42
N GLU A 137 -11.53 -8.64 15.42
CA GLU A 137 -12.98 -8.56 15.27
C GLU A 137 -13.44 -7.16 14.85
N GLN A 138 -12.87 -6.12 15.46
CA GLN A 138 -13.15 -4.73 15.07
C GLN A 138 -12.73 -4.48 13.64
N ALA A 139 -11.56 -4.95 13.21
CA ALA A 139 -11.12 -4.82 11.82
C ALA A 139 -12.07 -5.52 10.84
N GLN A 140 -12.49 -6.75 11.15
CA GLN A 140 -13.42 -7.54 10.33
C GLN A 140 -14.84 -6.95 10.26
N SER A 141 -15.22 -6.09 11.22
CA SER A 141 -16.51 -5.39 11.22
C SER A 141 -16.55 -4.17 10.28
N LEU A 142 -15.40 -3.66 9.82
CA LEU A 142 -15.33 -2.43 9.04
C LEU A 142 -15.93 -2.49 7.62
N PRO A 143 -15.86 -3.61 6.85
CA PRO A 143 -16.38 -3.62 5.48
C PRO A 143 -17.87 -3.26 5.36
N PRO A 144 -18.80 -3.83 6.16
CA PRO A 144 -20.21 -3.40 6.17
C PRO A 144 -20.39 -1.88 6.39
N LEU A 145 -19.65 -1.30 7.34
CA LEU A 145 -19.69 0.13 7.63
C LEU A 145 -19.19 0.96 6.45
N VAL A 146 -18.04 0.60 5.87
CA VAL A 146 -17.45 1.32 4.72
C VAL A 146 -18.38 1.23 3.51
N LYS A 147 -19.00 0.08 3.27
CA LYS A 147 -20.03 -0.08 2.24
C LYS A 147 -21.19 0.88 2.45
N GLN A 148 -21.73 0.96 3.67
CA GLN A 148 -22.82 1.86 4.00
C GLN A 148 -22.43 3.34 3.82
N TRP A 149 -21.24 3.72 4.27
CA TRP A 149 -20.64 5.05 4.07
C TRP A 149 -20.61 5.43 2.58
N ARG A 150 -20.18 4.50 1.72
CA ARG A 150 -20.11 4.72 0.26
C ARG A 150 -21.46 4.71 -0.43
N GLN A 151 -22.42 3.91 0.04
CA GLN A 151 -23.81 3.94 -0.45
C GLN A 151 -24.44 5.33 -0.23
N ARG A 152 -24.10 5.99 0.88
CA ARG A 152 -24.47 7.38 1.17
C ARG A 152 -23.65 8.44 0.41
N LYS A 153 -22.77 8.01 -0.50
CA LYS A 153 -21.88 8.86 -1.32
C LYS A 153 -20.93 9.73 -0.52
N LEU A 154 -20.63 9.34 0.72
CA LEU A 154 -19.66 10.05 1.54
C LEU A 154 -18.23 9.78 1.01
N PRO A 155 -17.39 10.82 0.88
CA PRO A 155 -16.04 10.69 0.36
C PRO A 155 -15.14 9.95 1.35
N ILE A 156 -14.12 9.27 0.83
CA ILE A 156 -13.01 8.70 1.61
C ILE A 156 -11.74 9.23 0.95
N SER A 157 -10.94 10.00 1.69
CA SER A 157 -9.68 10.56 1.17
C SER A 157 -8.61 9.47 1.02
N ILE A 158 -7.53 9.78 0.30
CA ILE A 158 -6.36 8.88 0.20
C ILE A 158 -5.76 8.69 1.60
N PHE A 159 -5.74 9.74 2.42
CA PHE A 159 -5.26 9.67 3.79
C PHE A 159 -6.12 8.76 4.66
N VAL A 160 -7.45 8.92 4.65
CA VAL A 160 -8.35 8.04 5.41
C VAL A 160 -8.24 6.60 4.91
N THR A 161 -8.09 6.39 3.59
CA THR A 161 -7.81 5.06 3.03
C THR A 161 -6.54 4.45 3.64
N ASN A 162 -5.45 5.22 3.67
CA ASN A 162 -4.18 4.74 4.22
C ASN A 162 -4.30 4.38 5.70
N LYS A 163 -5.00 5.22 6.48
CA LYS A 163 -5.20 5.01 7.92
C LYS A 163 -6.10 3.82 8.22
N LEU A 164 -7.19 3.67 7.47
CA LEU A 164 -8.10 2.54 7.58
C LEU A 164 -7.36 1.23 7.31
N ILE A 165 -6.65 1.15 6.18
CA ILE A 165 -5.90 -0.05 5.80
C ILE A 165 -4.75 -0.32 6.79
N HIS A 166 -4.06 0.71 7.27
CA HIS A 166 -3.06 0.56 8.33
C HIS A 166 -3.68 -0.09 9.57
N ALA A 167 -4.75 0.50 10.10
CA ALA A 167 -5.41 0.03 11.31
C ALA A 167 -5.86 -1.44 11.19
N ILE A 168 -6.42 -1.81 10.04
CA ILE A 168 -6.82 -3.18 9.71
C ILE A 168 -5.63 -4.15 9.71
N CYS A 169 -4.53 -3.81 9.03
CA CYS A 169 -3.32 -4.64 9.01
C CYS A 169 -2.70 -4.77 10.41
N LYS A 170 -2.68 -3.67 11.19
CA LYS A 170 -2.15 -3.65 12.55
C LYS A 170 -2.95 -4.55 13.49
N ALA A 171 -4.27 -4.59 13.33
CA ALA A 171 -5.16 -5.50 14.04
C ALA A 171 -5.03 -6.97 13.61
N GLY A 172 -4.11 -7.29 12.69
CA GLY A 172 -3.85 -8.66 12.23
C GLY A 172 -4.86 -9.17 11.21
N SER A 173 -5.50 -8.29 10.44
CA SER A 173 -6.50 -8.66 9.43
C SER A 173 -6.17 -8.22 8.00
N PRO A 174 -5.00 -8.57 7.45
CA PRO A 174 -4.64 -8.16 6.09
C PRO A 174 -5.58 -8.71 5.00
N GLU A 175 -6.33 -9.77 5.27
CA GLU A 175 -7.39 -10.29 4.39
C GLU A 175 -8.53 -9.29 4.22
N THR A 176 -8.97 -8.67 5.32
CA THR A 176 -9.99 -7.62 5.30
C THR A 176 -9.50 -6.40 4.51
N ALA A 177 -8.19 -6.09 4.58
CA ALA A 177 -7.61 -5.05 3.75
C ALA A 177 -7.67 -5.40 2.26
N ILE A 178 -7.42 -6.66 1.87
CA ILE A 178 -7.61 -7.10 0.48
C ILE A 178 -9.08 -7.00 0.07
N GLU A 179 -10.02 -7.40 0.91
CA GLU A 179 -11.46 -7.31 0.59
C GLU A 179 -11.84 -5.88 0.22
N LEU A 180 -11.44 -4.92 1.06
CA LEU A 180 -11.72 -3.50 0.87
C LEU A 180 -11.04 -2.91 -0.38
N LEU A 181 -9.84 -3.36 -0.71
CA LEU A 181 -9.07 -2.89 -1.87
C LEU A 181 -9.43 -3.63 -3.17
N GLY A 182 -9.95 -4.85 -3.07
CA GLY A 182 -10.34 -5.67 -4.21
C GLY A 182 -11.63 -5.22 -4.87
N ASP A 183 -12.54 -4.61 -4.10
CA ASP A 183 -13.84 -4.12 -4.58
C ASP A 183 -13.94 -2.59 -4.52
N ARG A 184 -13.39 -1.91 -5.53
CA ARG A 184 -13.51 -0.45 -5.68
C ARG A 184 -14.94 0.02 -5.92
N GLU A 185 -15.80 -0.82 -6.49
CA GLU A 185 -17.17 -0.42 -6.82
C GLU A 185 -17.99 -0.26 -5.54
N THR A 186 -17.81 -1.18 -4.60
CA THR A 186 -18.47 -1.16 -3.29
C THR A 186 -17.80 -0.17 -2.34
N TYR A 187 -16.47 -0.26 -2.16
CA TYR A 187 -15.77 0.43 -1.08
C TYR A 187 -15.11 1.75 -1.50
N GLY A 188 -14.87 1.96 -2.80
CA GLY A 188 -14.41 3.24 -3.34
C GLY A 188 -13.10 3.78 -2.74
N LEU A 189 -12.25 2.90 -2.19
CA LEU A 189 -10.97 3.28 -1.61
C LEU A 189 -9.95 3.67 -2.68
N ASN A 190 -9.05 4.60 -2.34
CA ASN A 190 -7.98 5.07 -3.22
C ASN A 190 -6.60 4.92 -2.55
N PRO A 191 -6.03 3.70 -2.56
CA PRO A 191 -4.74 3.42 -1.95
C PRO A 191 -3.59 4.08 -2.72
N GLY A 192 -2.55 4.45 -1.99
CA GLY A 192 -1.26 4.84 -2.56
C GLY A 192 -0.26 3.68 -2.60
N GLN A 193 0.91 3.95 -3.17
CA GLN A 193 2.01 2.98 -3.22
C GLN A 193 2.43 2.49 -1.82
N ALA A 194 2.43 3.38 -0.82
CA ALA A 194 2.78 3.05 0.56
C ALA A 194 1.79 2.07 1.20
N THR A 195 0.50 2.22 0.90
CA THR A 195 -0.60 1.36 1.35
C THR A 195 -0.39 -0.07 0.87
N MET A 196 -0.10 -0.25 -0.43
CA MET A 196 0.15 -1.57 -1.01
C MET A 196 1.35 -2.26 -0.35
N ARG A 197 2.46 -1.54 -0.16
CA ARG A 197 3.64 -2.08 0.56
C ARG A 197 3.31 -2.52 1.97
N ARG A 198 2.44 -1.78 2.67
CA ARG A 198 2.06 -2.08 4.05
C ARG A 198 1.24 -3.37 4.14
N VAL A 199 0.24 -3.54 3.27
CA VAL A 199 -0.55 -4.77 3.22
C VAL A 199 0.33 -5.97 2.87
N ILE A 200 1.22 -5.84 1.87
CA ILE A 200 2.20 -6.89 1.55
C ILE A 200 3.04 -7.23 2.76
N ARG A 201 3.65 -6.24 3.43
CA ARG A 201 4.44 -6.48 4.65
C ARG A 201 3.66 -7.21 5.74
N SER A 202 2.39 -6.88 5.92
CA SER A 202 1.51 -7.55 6.88
C SER A 202 1.37 -9.05 6.57
N PHE A 203 1.08 -9.40 5.31
CA PHE A 203 1.03 -10.80 4.90
C PHE A 203 2.36 -11.53 5.08
N ILE A 204 3.48 -10.88 4.75
CA ILE A 204 4.81 -11.50 4.90
C ILE A 204 5.15 -11.73 6.38
N LYS A 205 4.65 -10.90 7.30
CA LYS A 205 4.76 -11.15 8.75
C LYS A 205 3.93 -12.38 9.13
N ASP A 206 2.72 -12.51 8.61
CA ASP A 206 1.86 -13.67 8.89
C ASP A 206 2.44 -14.98 8.32
N VAL A 207 3.16 -14.94 7.20
CA VAL A 207 3.91 -16.10 6.68
C VAL A 207 4.94 -16.61 7.68
N ASP A 208 5.63 -15.70 8.40
CA ASP A 208 6.60 -16.07 9.44
C ASP A 208 5.91 -16.80 10.60
N VAL A 209 4.75 -16.26 11.01
CA VAL A 209 3.98 -16.76 12.15
C VAL A 209 3.34 -18.12 11.86
N ALA A 210 2.83 -18.32 10.65
CA ALA A 210 2.16 -19.55 10.22
C ALA A 210 3.11 -20.75 10.07
N GLY A 211 4.43 -20.52 10.06
CA GLY A 211 5.44 -21.55 9.96
C GLY A 211 5.75 -21.99 8.52
N GLN A 212 6.96 -22.54 8.33
CA GLN A 212 7.46 -22.89 7.01
C GLN A 212 6.68 -24.06 6.39
N GLY A 213 6.32 -23.92 5.11
CA GLY A 213 5.66 -24.97 4.33
C GLY A 213 4.24 -25.33 4.77
N SER A 214 3.60 -24.53 5.63
CA SER A 214 2.23 -24.77 6.07
C SER A 214 1.20 -24.26 5.07
N ASP A 215 0.04 -24.91 4.99
CA ASP A 215 -1.06 -24.45 4.13
C ASP A 215 -1.49 -23.01 4.47
N GLU A 216 -1.48 -22.67 5.76
CA GLU A 216 -1.75 -21.31 6.24
C GLU A 216 -0.68 -20.33 5.74
N GLY A 217 0.60 -20.66 5.84
CA GLY A 217 1.69 -19.82 5.33
C GLY A 217 1.60 -19.62 3.82
N LEU A 218 1.14 -20.63 3.08
CA LEU A 218 0.90 -20.51 1.64
C LEU A 218 -0.27 -19.58 1.33
N GLU A 219 -1.36 -19.64 2.09
CA GLU A 219 -2.50 -18.74 1.96
C GLU A 219 -2.11 -17.28 2.22
N LYS A 220 -1.31 -17.03 3.27
CA LYS A 220 -0.77 -15.70 3.57
C LYS A 220 0.14 -15.19 2.46
N LEU A 221 0.99 -16.07 1.92
CA LEU A 221 1.85 -15.72 0.79
C LEU A 221 1.02 -15.40 -0.46
N ASP A 222 -0.03 -16.16 -0.75
CA ASP A 222 -0.99 -15.88 -1.84
C ASP A 222 -1.67 -14.52 -1.65
N GLY A 223 -2.01 -14.15 -0.41
CA GLY A 223 -2.49 -12.82 -0.04
C GLY A 223 -1.52 -11.71 -0.50
N ALA A 224 -0.23 -11.85 -0.19
CA ALA A 224 0.77 -10.87 -0.61
C ALA A 224 0.85 -10.70 -2.15
N PHE A 225 0.79 -11.80 -2.90
CA PHE A 225 0.78 -11.76 -4.38
C PHE A 225 -0.52 -11.19 -4.96
N LYS A 226 -1.68 -11.43 -4.31
CA LYS A 226 -2.95 -10.77 -4.68
C LYS A 226 -2.82 -9.25 -4.57
N VAL A 227 -2.17 -8.73 -3.51
CA VAL A 227 -1.94 -7.28 -3.37
C VAL A 227 -1.04 -6.74 -4.49
N MET A 228 0.00 -7.48 -4.89
CA MET A 228 0.84 -7.10 -6.03
C MET A 228 -0.01 -6.95 -7.31
N ALA A 229 -0.97 -7.87 -7.54
CA ALA A 229 -1.88 -7.78 -8.69
C ALA A 229 -2.82 -6.56 -8.62
N LEU A 230 -3.10 -6.02 -7.42
CA LEU A 230 -3.87 -4.78 -7.26
C LEU A 230 -3.09 -3.52 -7.66
N ILE A 231 -1.76 -3.53 -7.66
CA ILE A 231 -0.93 -2.36 -8.02
C ILE A 231 -1.30 -1.81 -9.42
N PRO A 232 -1.26 -2.60 -10.51
CA PRO A 232 -1.67 -2.12 -11.82
C PRO A 232 -3.17 -1.82 -11.89
N TYR A 233 -4.02 -2.53 -11.13
CA TYR A 233 -5.46 -2.23 -11.05
C TYR A 233 -5.75 -0.81 -10.54
N TYR A 234 -4.88 -0.28 -9.67
CA TYR A 234 -4.93 1.10 -9.19
C TYR A 234 -4.07 2.09 -10.00
N ASN A 235 -3.49 1.67 -11.12
CA ASN A 235 -2.52 2.46 -11.91
C ASN A 235 -1.33 2.96 -11.07
N LEU A 236 -0.90 2.14 -10.10
CA LEU A 236 0.27 2.40 -9.27
C LEU A 236 1.54 1.90 -9.97
N ALA A 237 2.71 2.31 -9.45
CA ALA A 237 4.00 1.99 -10.04
C ALA A 237 4.35 0.52 -9.80
N ALA A 238 4.51 -0.24 -10.90
CA ALA A 238 4.80 -1.69 -10.87
C ALA A 238 6.29 -2.02 -10.73
N ASP A 239 7.17 -1.02 -10.77
CA ASP A 239 8.63 -1.09 -10.68
C ASP A 239 9.16 -0.85 -9.25
N ASP A 240 8.31 -1.04 -8.24
CA ASP A 240 8.67 -0.77 -6.86
C ASP A 240 9.54 -1.88 -6.26
N ALA A 241 10.86 -1.67 -6.24
CA ALA A 241 11.83 -2.62 -5.69
C ALA A 241 11.49 -3.13 -4.28
N SER A 242 10.84 -2.34 -3.43
CA SER A 242 10.43 -2.77 -2.09
C SER A 242 9.34 -3.84 -2.14
N VAL A 243 8.43 -3.77 -3.11
CA VAL A 243 7.39 -4.80 -3.31
C VAL A 243 8.05 -6.14 -3.65
N TYR A 244 8.92 -6.17 -4.66
CA TYR A 244 9.64 -7.38 -5.07
C TYR A 244 10.53 -7.92 -3.94
N ALA A 245 11.25 -7.05 -3.22
CA ALA A 245 12.09 -7.47 -2.10
C ALA A 245 11.26 -8.16 -0.99
N ASN A 246 10.09 -7.61 -0.63
CA ASN A 246 9.23 -8.21 0.38
C ASN A 246 8.63 -9.55 -0.09
N LEU A 247 8.23 -9.67 -1.36
CA LEU A 247 7.68 -10.92 -1.92
C LEU A 247 8.74 -12.02 -2.03
N VAL A 248 9.95 -11.68 -2.48
CA VAL A 248 11.11 -12.60 -2.48
C VAL A 248 11.40 -13.05 -1.06
N ARG A 249 11.46 -12.11 -0.10
CA ARG A 249 11.68 -12.44 1.30
C ARG A 249 10.62 -13.38 1.85
N GLY A 250 9.33 -13.09 1.70
CA GLY A 250 8.28 -13.97 2.22
C GLY A 250 8.23 -15.32 1.53
N SER A 251 8.55 -15.38 0.23
CA SER A 251 8.67 -16.64 -0.49
C SER A 251 9.81 -17.50 0.07
N LEU A 252 10.95 -16.89 0.41
CA LEU A 252 12.05 -17.58 1.08
C LEU A 252 11.72 -17.97 2.53
N MET A 253 10.95 -17.15 3.25
CA MET A 253 10.48 -17.45 4.62
C MET A 253 9.53 -18.64 4.64
N TYR A 254 8.58 -18.71 3.70
CA TYR A 254 7.71 -19.86 3.51
C TYR A 254 8.52 -21.15 3.26
N GLY A 255 9.60 -21.05 2.47
CA GLY A 255 10.52 -22.15 2.23
C GLY A 255 10.00 -23.22 1.25
N GLY A 256 10.64 -24.38 1.26
CA GLY A 256 10.35 -25.47 0.34
C GLY A 256 10.63 -25.15 -1.13
N GLU A 257 10.21 -26.05 -2.03
CA GLU A 257 10.39 -25.85 -3.47
C GLU A 257 9.52 -24.72 -4.01
N GLU A 258 8.31 -24.59 -3.49
CA GLU A 258 7.35 -23.58 -3.93
C GLU A 258 7.79 -22.16 -3.54
N GLY A 259 8.31 -21.97 -2.32
CA GLY A 259 8.89 -20.70 -1.89
C GLY A 259 10.09 -20.29 -2.76
N LEU A 260 11.00 -21.23 -3.04
CA LEU A 260 12.14 -20.95 -3.93
C LEU A 260 11.68 -20.64 -5.37
N ARG A 261 10.68 -21.37 -5.88
CA ARG A 261 10.10 -21.12 -7.21
C ARG A 261 9.52 -19.72 -7.31
N ARG A 262 8.70 -19.30 -6.34
CA ARG A 262 8.10 -17.96 -6.32
C ARG A 262 9.15 -16.86 -6.16
N ALA A 263 10.14 -17.05 -5.30
CA ALA A 263 11.25 -16.12 -5.13
C ALA A 263 12.04 -15.94 -6.44
N SER A 264 12.34 -17.04 -7.15
CA SER A 264 12.99 -16.99 -8.46
C SER A 264 12.17 -16.20 -9.46
N VAL A 265 10.90 -16.56 -9.66
CA VAL A 265 10.05 -15.93 -10.69
C VAL A 265 9.87 -14.45 -10.42
N THR A 266 9.69 -14.08 -9.14
CA THR A 266 9.55 -12.68 -8.72
C THR A 266 10.82 -11.89 -9.03
N MET A 267 12.00 -12.47 -8.79
CA MET A 267 13.27 -11.82 -9.13
C MET A 267 13.46 -11.71 -10.64
N ASP A 268 13.16 -12.77 -11.39
CA ASP A 268 13.26 -12.78 -12.86
C ASP A 268 12.35 -11.71 -13.47
N GLU A 269 11.13 -11.54 -12.95
CA GLU A 269 10.21 -10.46 -13.35
C GLU A 269 10.80 -9.06 -13.08
N TYR A 270 11.36 -8.85 -11.89
CA TYR A 270 11.99 -7.57 -11.57
C TYR A 270 13.15 -7.24 -12.51
N LEU A 271 14.02 -8.22 -12.80
CA LEU A 271 15.16 -8.06 -13.69
C LEU A 271 14.74 -7.71 -15.12
N LEU A 272 13.55 -8.14 -15.56
CA LEU A 272 12.98 -7.75 -16.85
C LEU A 272 12.45 -6.31 -16.87
N ILE A 273 12.01 -5.80 -15.71
CA ILE A 273 11.47 -4.44 -15.57
C ILE A 273 12.59 -3.40 -15.43
N ASP A 274 13.72 -3.77 -14.79
CA ASP A 274 14.84 -2.87 -14.45
C ASP A 274 15.73 -2.52 -15.66
N GLY A 275 15.10 -1.97 -16.71
CA GLY A 275 15.76 -1.47 -17.91
C GLY A 275 16.09 0.02 -17.89
N GLU A 276 15.28 0.89 -17.27
CA GLU A 276 15.47 2.35 -17.32
C GLU A 276 14.69 3.08 -16.21
N ARG A 277 15.32 3.38 -15.05
CA ARG A 277 15.12 4.62 -14.24
C ARG A 277 15.75 4.53 -12.84
N GLU A 278 17.00 4.99 -12.73
CA GLU A 278 17.59 5.31 -11.43
C GLU A 278 17.20 6.72 -10.96
N THR A 279 16.60 6.82 -9.79
CA THR A 279 16.38 8.02 -8.99
C THR A 279 16.96 7.80 -7.58
N PRO A 280 17.33 8.85 -6.81
CA PRO A 280 17.88 8.66 -5.45
C PRO A 280 16.97 7.85 -4.51
N LEU A 281 15.64 7.94 -4.67
CA LEU A 281 14.66 7.16 -3.91
C LEU A 281 14.59 5.68 -4.34
N THR A 282 14.82 5.39 -5.64
CA THR A 282 14.91 4.01 -6.14
C THR A 282 16.25 3.37 -5.79
N ARG A 283 17.34 4.13 -5.67
CA ARG A 283 18.65 3.64 -5.18
C ARG A 283 18.53 2.99 -3.80
N LYS A 284 17.89 3.66 -2.82
CA LYS A 284 17.74 3.06 -1.48
C LYS A 284 16.81 1.85 -1.45
N ARG A 285 15.73 1.86 -2.24
CA ARG A 285 14.85 0.66 -2.39
C ARG A 285 15.57 -0.49 -3.10
N ALA A 286 16.57 -0.18 -3.92
CA ALA A 286 17.47 -1.18 -4.48
C ALA A 286 18.32 -1.87 -3.38
N ALA A 287 18.56 -1.26 -2.20
CA ALA A 287 19.26 -1.94 -1.11
C ALA A 287 18.45 -3.10 -0.50
N GLU A 288 17.13 -2.91 -0.31
CA GLU A 288 16.24 -4.00 0.14
C GLU A 288 16.21 -5.15 -0.88
N LEU A 289 16.15 -4.80 -2.15
CA LEU A 289 16.19 -5.75 -3.25
C LEU A 289 17.55 -6.47 -3.32
N VAL A 290 18.67 -5.76 -3.15
CA VAL A 290 20.01 -6.36 -3.09
C VAL A 290 20.07 -7.37 -1.95
N ALA A 291 19.60 -7.02 -0.75
CA ALA A 291 19.56 -7.96 0.37
C ALA A 291 18.66 -9.18 0.10
N ALA A 292 17.51 -8.99 -0.55
CA ALA A 292 16.64 -10.08 -0.96
C ALA A 292 17.30 -10.98 -2.03
N ALA A 293 18.00 -10.38 -2.98
CA ALA A 293 18.74 -11.08 -4.04
C ALA A 293 19.92 -11.88 -3.47
N GLU A 294 20.64 -11.34 -2.49
CA GLU A 294 21.71 -12.06 -1.78
C GLU A 294 21.17 -13.30 -1.07
N ARG A 295 20.06 -13.16 -0.34
CA ARG A 295 19.40 -14.31 0.32
C ARG A 295 18.91 -15.35 -0.68
N LEU A 296 18.36 -14.93 -1.82
CA LEU A 296 17.98 -15.85 -2.89
C LEU A 296 19.20 -16.58 -3.47
N ASN A 297 20.32 -15.87 -3.62
CA ASN A 297 21.58 -16.47 -4.07
C ASN A 297 22.12 -17.51 -3.07
N GLU A 298 22.04 -17.22 -1.77
CA GLU A 298 22.36 -18.19 -0.71
C GLU A 298 21.45 -19.43 -0.78
N ALA A 299 20.14 -19.24 -0.99
CA ALA A 299 19.19 -20.35 -1.15
C ALA A 299 19.51 -21.21 -2.39
N TYR A 300 19.89 -20.59 -3.51
CA TYR A 300 20.36 -21.32 -4.68
C TYR A 300 21.64 -22.14 -4.42
N LYS A 301 22.61 -21.54 -3.73
CA LYS A 301 23.86 -22.23 -3.35
C LYS A 301 23.59 -23.42 -2.43
N ALA A 302 22.66 -23.28 -1.49
CA ALA A 302 22.24 -24.37 -0.62
C ALA A 302 21.56 -25.52 -1.39
N LYS A 303 20.77 -25.22 -2.44
CA LYS A 303 20.13 -26.25 -3.27
C LYS A 303 21.10 -26.95 -4.23
N GLY A 304 22.17 -26.27 -4.69
CA GLY A 304 23.22 -26.87 -5.52
C GLY A 304 22.94 -26.93 -7.03
N ASP A 305 21.73 -26.61 -7.49
CA ASP A 305 21.27 -26.88 -8.87
C ASP A 305 21.10 -25.63 -9.76
N ALA A 306 21.58 -24.46 -9.34
CA ALA A 306 21.25 -23.18 -9.99
C ALA A 306 22.48 -22.32 -10.37
N VAL A 307 23.55 -22.94 -10.86
CA VAL A 307 24.85 -22.29 -11.14
C VAL A 307 24.77 -21.09 -12.08
N GLU A 308 23.97 -21.19 -13.15
CA GLU A 308 23.81 -20.08 -14.11
C GLU A 308 23.04 -18.90 -13.50
N LYS A 309 21.94 -19.19 -12.80
CA LYS A 309 21.14 -18.18 -12.09
C LYS A 309 21.94 -17.46 -11.00
N ILE A 310 22.78 -18.19 -10.26
CA ILE A 310 23.71 -17.62 -9.27
C ILE A 310 24.62 -16.59 -9.92
N LYS A 311 25.27 -16.95 -11.04
CA LYS A 311 26.21 -16.05 -11.75
C LYS A 311 25.51 -14.80 -12.29
N GLU A 312 24.33 -14.96 -12.87
CA GLU A 312 23.53 -13.85 -13.39
C GLU A 312 23.12 -12.90 -12.26
N LEU A 313 22.56 -13.44 -11.18
CA LEU A 313 22.14 -12.64 -10.04
C LEU A 313 23.32 -11.93 -9.35
N GLU A 314 24.48 -12.58 -9.23
CA GLU A 314 25.71 -11.97 -8.67
C GLU A 314 26.20 -10.77 -9.50
N LYS A 315 26.05 -10.83 -10.83
CA LYS A 315 26.37 -9.71 -11.72
C LYS A 315 25.46 -8.52 -11.43
N HIS A 316 24.15 -8.74 -11.32
CA HIS A 316 23.18 -7.70 -10.98
C HIS A 316 23.40 -7.12 -9.57
N ILE A 317 23.61 -7.97 -8.57
CA ILE A 317 23.94 -7.53 -7.20
C ILE A 317 25.18 -6.62 -7.20
N THR A 318 26.24 -7.02 -7.90
CA THR A 318 27.47 -6.22 -8.01
C THR A 318 27.22 -4.89 -8.70
N GLN A 319 26.38 -4.85 -9.74
CA GLN A 319 26.01 -3.63 -10.43
C GLN A 319 25.20 -2.69 -9.52
N TRP A 320 24.15 -3.19 -8.87
CA TRP A 320 23.32 -2.42 -7.95
C TRP A 320 24.14 -1.86 -6.78
N LYS A 321 25.07 -2.65 -6.22
CA LYS A 321 25.98 -2.18 -5.16
C LYS A 321 26.90 -1.03 -5.57
N LYS A 322 27.24 -0.90 -6.86
CA LYS A 322 28.04 0.23 -7.36
C LYS A 322 27.22 1.53 -7.47
N GLY A 323 25.90 1.42 -7.57
CA GLY A 323 24.98 2.55 -7.67
C GLY A 323 24.42 3.04 -6.33
N LEU A 324 24.60 2.26 -5.26
CA LEU A 324 24.27 2.61 -3.86
C LEU A 324 25.31 3.56 -3.25
#